data_AF-A0A2K3PU91-F1
#
_entry.id   AF-A0A2K3PU91-F1
#
_cell.length_a   1.000
_cell.length_b   1.000
_cell.length_c   1.000
_cell.angle_alpha   90.00
_cell.angle_beta   90.00
_cell.angle_gamma   90.00
#
_symmetry.space_group_name_H-M   'P 1'
#
loop_
_entity.id
_entity.type
_entity.pdbx_description
1 polymer ?
#
loop_
_entity_poly.entity_id
_entity_poly.type
_entity_poly.pdbx_seq_one_letter_code
_entity_poly.pdbx_strand_id
1 'polypeptide(L)'
;MAFKDGTQAEGEAFFKTLLDIGPLVNMARTMPYRESIRSPRGEAAAAEGREFRNIGDGSGVIFDIFSHQKICKVAGDATAFSSRCNFYHASSIFSWDDAATDKEVRQINRKIIGLFREKGFQGGSGQYNNYDGGES
;
A
#
# COMPACT_ATOMS: atom_id res chain seq x y z
N MET A 1 1.03 -0.28 5.51
CA MET A 1 0.77 0.30 6.86
C MET A 1 -0.69 0.68 6.91
N ALA A 2 -1.35 0.65 8.07
CA ALA A 2 -2.76 1.01 8.20
C ALA A 2 -2.90 2.21 9.14
N PHE A 3 -3.80 3.14 8.80
CA PHE A 3 -4.05 4.36 9.57
C PHE A 3 -5.55 4.52 9.79
N LYS A 4 -5.91 4.93 11.01
CA LYS A 4 -7.27 5.34 11.36
C LYS A 4 -7.19 6.46 12.37
N ASP A 5 -7.93 7.54 12.11
CA ASP A 5 -8.11 8.60 13.09
C ASP A 5 -8.91 8.09 14.28
N GLY A 6 -8.48 8.47 15.49
CA GLY A 6 -9.09 8.07 16.75
C GLY A 6 -8.12 7.34 17.67
N THR A 7 -8.70 6.55 18.57
CA THR A 7 -7.96 5.76 19.56
C THR A 7 -7.48 4.43 18.99
N GLN A 8 -6.47 3.83 19.64
CA GLN A 8 -6.00 2.48 19.29
C GLN A 8 -7.12 1.44 19.35
N ALA A 9 -7.99 1.48 20.36
CA ALA A 9 -9.09 0.52 20.50
C ALA A 9 -10.08 0.59 19.32
N GLU A 10 -10.43 1.81 18.87
CA GLU A 10 -11.25 2.00 17.66
C GLU A 10 -10.53 1.53 16.39
N GLY A 11 -9.21 1.74 16.35
CA GLY A 11 -8.29 1.21 15.34
C GLY A 11 -8.35 -0.32 15.22
N GLU A 12 -8.10 -1.00 16.33
CA GLU A 12 -8.06 -2.46 16.42
C GLU A 12 -9.43 -3.08 16.15
N ALA A 13 -10.51 -2.48 16.65
CA ALA A 13 -11.86 -2.92 16.33
C ALA A 13 -12.16 -2.80 14.82
N PHE A 14 -11.74 -1.70 14.19
CA PHE A 14 -11.95 -1.49 12.75
C PHE A 14 -11.11 -2.45 11.89
N PHE A 15 -9.85 -2.69 12.28
CA PHE A 15 -8.93 -3.58 11.55
C PHE A 15 -8.93 -5.02 12.06
N LYS A 16 -9.93 -5.42 12.87
CA LYS A 16 -9.97 -6.75 13.51
C LYS A 16 -9.77 -7.88 12.52
N THR A 17 -10.44 -7.85 11.37
CA THR A 17 -10.29 -8.89 10.33
C THR A 17 -8.86 -9.00 9.80
N LEU A 18 -8.12 -7.89 9.70
CA LEU A 18 -6.72 -7.91 9.30
C LEU A 18 -5.81 -8.44 10.41
N LEU A 19 -6.11 -8.07 11.66
CA LEU A 19 -5.37 -8.54 12.84
C LEU A 19 -5.59 -10.03 13.11
N ASP A 20 -6.80 -10.54 12.86
CA ASP A 20 -7.17 -11.95 13.02
C ASP A 20 -6.40 -12.88 12.07
N ILE A 21 -5.82 -12.36 10.98
CA ILE A 21 -4.95 -13.13 10.07
C ILE A 21 -3.61 -13.49 10.75
N GLY A 22 -3.28 -12.85 11.88
CA GLY A 22 -2.07 -13.13 12.64
C GLY A 22 -0.82 -12.53 11.99
N PRO A 23 -0.71 -11.19 11.87
CA PRO A 23 0.49 -10.57 11.34
C PRO A 23 1.70 -10.92 12.20
N LEU A 24 2.82 -11.27 11.57
CA LEU A 24 4.08 -11.58 12.25
C LEU A 24 4.57 -10.45 13.16
N VAL A 25 4.24 -9.20 12.81
CA VAL A 25 4.61 -8.00 13.57
C VAL A 25 3.37 -7.11 13.68
N ASN A 26 2.89 -6.89 14.90
CA ASN A 26 1.82 -5.94 15.20
C ASN A 26 2.38 -4.78 16.04
N MET A 27 2.34 -3.58 15.48
CA MET A 27 2.81 -2.34 16.11
C MET A 27 1.68 -1.32 16.23
N ALA A 28 0.42 -1.80 16.35
CA ALA A 28 -0.75 -0.95 16.54
C ALA A 28 -0.55 -0.05 17.76
N ARG A 29 -0.65 1.26 17.56
CA ARG A 29 -0.52 2.27 18.60
C ARG A 29 -1.21 3.57 18.20
N THR A 30 -1.59 4.37 19.19
CA THR A 30 -1.95 5.78 18.95
C THR A 30 -0.68 6.62 18.92
N MET A 31 -0.56 7.55 17.99
CA MET A 31 0.55 8.51 17.96
C MET A 31 0.14 9.83 17.29
N PRO A 32 0.83 10.95 17.55
CA PRO A 32 0.62 12.20 16.83
C PRO A 32 0.79 12.03 15.31
N TYR A 33 -0.01 12.75 14.51
CA TYR A 33 0.01 12.64 13.05
C TYR A 33 1.40 12.86 12.43
N ARG A 34 2.17 13.83 12.95
CA ARG A 34 3.53 14.09 12.46
C ARG A 34 4.51 12.93 12.69
N GLU A 35 4.23 12.09 13.68
CA GLU A 35 5.05 10.91 13.99
C GLU A 35 4.57 9.68 13.23
N SER A 36 3.30 9.61 12.82
CA SER A 36 2.76 8.48 12.04
C SER A 36 3.36 8.37 10.63
N ILE A 37 3.82 9.49 10.08
CA ILE A 37 4.49 9.55 8.78
C ILE A 37 6.01 9.32 8.86
N ARG A 38 6.59 9.32 10.07
CA ARG A 38 7.98 8.88 10.26
C ARG A 38 7.96 7.37 10.33
N SER A 39 8.78 6.70 9.52
CA SER A 39 8.89 5.24 9.55
C SER A 39 9.39 4.80 10.94
N PRO A 40 8.56 4.20 11.81
CA PRO A 40 8.99 3.76 13.15
C PRO A 40 10.04 2.65 13.04
N ARG A 41 10.07 2.00 11.88
CA ARG A 41 10.94 0.89 11.52
C ARG A 41 12.41 1.34 11.44
N GLY A 42 12.68 2.59 11.08
CA GLY A 42 14.02 3.17 11.00
C GLY A 42 14.67 3.35 12.38
N GLU A 43 13.90 3.91 13.31
CA GLU A 43 14.38 4.22 14.65
C GLU A 43 14.53 2.95 15.51
N ALA A 44 13.61 1.98 15.38
CA ALA A 44 13.70 0.71 16.10
C ALA A 44 14.87 -0.18 15.63
N ALA A 45 15.12 -0.25 14.32
CA ALA A 45 16.27 -1.02 13.78
C ALA A 45 17.61 -0.42 14.23
N ALA A 46 17.73 0.90 14.21
CA ALA A 46 18.93 1.61 14.66
C ALA A 46 19.22 1.41 16.16
N ALA A 47 18.17 1.41 17.01
CA ALA A 47 18.31 1.20 18.44
C ALA A 47 18.76 -0.23 18.81
N GLU A 48 18.45 -1.23 17.97
CA GLU A 48 18.85 -2.62 18.15
C GLU A 48 20.16 -2.99 17.45
N GLY A 49 20.86 -2.02 16.83
CA GLY A 49 22.08 -2.28 16.07
C GLY A 49 21.87 -3.13 14.82
N ARG A 50 20.62 -3.22 14.33
CA ARG A 50 20.28 -3.95 13.11
C ARG A 50 20.34 -3.00 11.91
N GLU A 51 20.86 -3.51 10.80
CA GLU A 51 20.86 -2.77 9.54
C GLU A 51 19.42 -2.49 9.10
N PHE A 52 19.11 -1.21 8.87
CA PHE A 52 17.78 -0.78 8.46
C PHE A 52 17.54 -1.18 7.00
N ARG A 53 16.63 -2.13 6.78
CA ARG A 53 16.17 -2.50 5.44
C ARG A 53 15.00 -1.62 5.01
N ASN A 54 15.22 -0.80 4.00
CA ASN A 54 14.18 -0.02 3.33
C ASN A 54 13.14 -0.93 2.65
N ILE A 55 12.04 -0.33 2.18
CA ILE A 55 11.02 -1.00 1.34
C ILE A 55 11.60 -1.58 0.03
N GLY A 56 12.88 -1.34 -0.29
CA GLY A 56 13.61 -1.97 -1.39
C GLY A 56 14.70 -2.96 -0.97
N ASP A 57 14.99 -3.12 0.32
CA ASP A 57 16.07 -3.99 0.79
C ASP A 57 15.51 -5.40 1.09
N GLY A 58 15.76 -6.34 0.18
CA GLY A 58 15.22 -7.70 0.19
C GLY A 58 13.90 -7.85 -0.57
N SER A 59 13.32 -9.05 -0.51
CA SER A 59 12.14 -9.39 -1.31
C SER A 59 10.82 -9.14 -0.58
N GLY A 60 9.93 -8.32 -1.16
CA GLY A 60 8.65 -7.98 -0.55
C GLY A 60 7.58 -7.61 -1.56
N VAL A 61 6.31 -7.71 -1.14
CA VAL A 61 5.14 -7.23 -1.88
C VAL A 61 4.40 -6.23 -1.02
N ILE A 62 4.12 -5.05 -1.56
CA ILE A 62 3.28 -4.04 -0.91
C ILE A 62 2.00 -3.86 -1.71
N PHE A 63 0.89 -3.85 -0.97
CA PHE A 63 -0.41 -3.41 -1.44
C PHE A 63 -0.76 -2.09 -0.74
N ASP A 64 -0.87 -1.00 -1.50
CA ASP A 64 -1.43 0.25 -1.01
C ASP A 64 -2.91 0.33 -1.35
N ILE A 65 -3.73 0.50 -0.31
CA ILE A 65 -5.19 0.54 -0.39
C ILE A 65 -5.66 1.85 0.25
N PHE A 66 -6.30 2.71 -0.55
CA PHE A 66 -6.83 4.00 -0.08
C PHE A 66 -8.36 3.99 -0.11
N SER A 67 -9.00 4.55 0.92
CA SER A 67 -10.45 4.79 0.91
C SER A 67 -10.77 6.01 0.03
N HIS A 68 -11.61 5.81 -0.99
CA HIS A 68 -12.04 6.88 -1.90
C HIS A 68 -13.20 7.71 -1.36
N GLN A 69 -13.72 7.42 -0.17
CA GLN A 69 -14.92 8.09 0.37
C GLN A 69 -14.82 9.61 0.42
N LYS A 70 -13.63 10.16 0.68
CA LYS A 70 -13.41 11.61 0.69
C LYS A 70 -13.21 12.16 -0.73
N ILE A 71 -12.51 11.43 -1.59
CA ILE A 71 -12.26 11.81 -2.99
C ILE A 71 -13.58 11.85 -3.78
N CYS A 72 -14.50 10.91 -3.56
CA CYS A 72 -15.84 10.90 -4.18
C CYS A 72 -16.70 12.13 -3.83
N LYS A 73 -16.34 12.93 -2.81
CA LYS A 73 -17.05 14.16 -2.45
C LYS A 73 -16.60 15.38 -3.28
N VAL A 74 -15.56 15.23 -4.11
CA VAL A 74 -15.05 16.28 -5.00
C VAL A 74 -15.57 16.02 -6.41
N ALA A 75 -16.12 17.05 -7.07
CA ALA A 75 -16.60 16.91 -8.45
C ALA A 75 -15.48 16.45 -9.41
N GLY A 76 -15.85 15.71 -10.46
CA GLY A 76 -14.89 15.07 -11.37
C GLY A 76 -14.10 16.04 -12.26
N ASP A 77 -14.63 17.23 -12.47
CA ASP A 77 -14.05 18.33 -13.25
C ASP A 77 -13.34 19.38 -12.38
N ALA A 78 -13.44 19.27 -11.05
CA ALA A 78 -12.82 20.24 -10.14
C ALA A 78 -11.29 20.20 -10.15
N THR A 79 -10.69 19.12 -10.65
CA THR A 79 -9.22 18.97 -10.78
C THR A 79 -8.87 18.10 -11.98
N ALA A 80 -7.62 18.15 -12.44
CA ALA A 80 -7.11 17.29 -13.52
C ALA A 80 -7.15 15.78 -13.19
N PHE A 81 -7.16 15.39 -11.90
CA PHE A 81 -7.33 14.00 -11.51
C PHE A 81 -8.81 13.62 -11.58
N SER A 82 -9.22 12.83 -12.57
CA SER A 82 -10.63 12.53 -12.86
C SER A 82 -11.19 11.29 -12.13
N SER A 83 -10.34 10.46 -11.52
CA SER A 83 -10.81 9.28 -10.80
C SER A 83 -11.56 9.67 -9.52
N ARG A 84 -12.88 9.48 -9.52
CA ARG A 84 -13.81 9.86 -8.44
C ARG A 84 -14.76 8.72 -8.05
N CYS A 85 -14.28 7.50 -8.19
CA CYS A 85 -15.13 6.32 -8.15
C CYS A 85 -14.98 5.52 -6.85
N ASN A 86 -16.01 4.72 -6.53
CA ASN A 86 -16.08 3.88 -5.34
C ASN A 86 -15.36 2.53 -5.52
N PHE A 87 -14.08 2.58 -5.85
CA PHE A 87 -13.21 1.40 -5.88
C PHE A 87 -11.89 1.72 -5.19
N TYR A 88 -11.24 0.70 -4.63
CA TYR A 88 -9.91 0.86 -4.05
C TYR A 88 -8.85 0.92 -5.15
N HIS A 89 -7.86 1.80 -5.00
CA HIS A 89 -6.61 1.64 -5.74
C HIS A 89 -5.82 0.49 -5.11
N ALA A 90 -5.17 -0.30 -5.95
CA ALA A 90 -4.25 -1.35 -5.53
C ALA A 90 -3.00 -1.26 -6.40
N SER A 91 -1.83 -1.27 -5.76
CA SER A 91 -0.53 -1.39 -6.41
C SER A 91 0.13 -2.71 -5.97
N SER A 92 1.00 -3.25 -6.80
CA SER A 92 1.94 -4.31 -6.41
C SER A 92 3.35 -3.83 -6.70
N ILE A 93 4.16 -3.73 -5.65
CA ILE A 93 5.56 -3.31 -5.73
C ILE A 93 6.42 -4.48 -5.28
N PHE A 94 7.37 -4.86 -6.12
CA PHE A 94 8.35 -5.92 -5.85
C PHE A 94 9.75 -5.31 -5.81
N SER A 95 10.52 -5.67 -4.80
CA SER A 95 11.98 -5.53 -4.74
C SER A 95 12.60 -6.92 -4.64
N TRP A 96 13.81 -7.11 -5.15
CA TRP A 96 14.57 -8.36 -5.01
C TRP A 96 16.04 -8.10 -5.39
N ASP A 97 16.95 -8.87 -4.78
CA ASP A 97 18.40 -8.69 -4.97
C ASP A 97 19.03 -9.77 -5.86
N ASP A 98 18.41 -10.95 -5.95
CA ASP A 98 18.91 -12.08 -6.73
C ASP A 98 18.38 -12.05 -8.17
N ALA A 99 19.26 -11.69 -9.11
CA ALA A 99 18.96 -11.65 -10.54
C ALA A 99 18.50 -13.00 -11.12
N ALA A 100 18.82 -14.14 -10.48
CA ALA A 100 18.32 -15.45 -10.92
C ALA A 100 16.79 -15.57 -10.78
N THR A 101 16.19 -14.77 -9.89
CA THR A 101 14.74 -14.78 -9.61
C THR A 101 13.93 -13.83 -10.50
N ASP A 102 14.59 -13.01 -11.34
CA ASP A 102 13.95 -12.02 -12.22
C ASP A 102 12.73 -12.56 -12.97
N LYS A 103 12.90 -13.72 -13.61
CA LYS A 103 11.86 -14.33 -14.44
C LYS A 103 10.65 -14.72 -13.59
N GLU A 104 10.89 -15.29 -12.42
CA GLU A 104 9.86 -15.74 -11.50
C GLU A 104 9.11 -14.56 -10.90
N VAL A 105 9.81 -13.56 -10.38
CA VAL A 105 9.21 -12.35 -9.78
C VAL A 105 8.35 -11.62 -10.81
N ARG A 106 8.84 -11.44 -12.04
CA ARG A 106 8.06 -10.83 -13.14
C ARG A 106 6.84 -11.68 -13.52
N GLN A 107 6.93 -13.01 -13.48
CA GLN A 107 5.78 -13.90 -13.72
C GLN A 107 4.73 -13.78 -12.62
N ILE A 108 5.13 -13.70 -11.35
CA ILE A 108 4.23 -13.51 -10.22
C ILE A 108 3.55 -12.14 -10.33
N ASN A 109 4.30 -11.07 -10.58
CA ASN A 109 3.72 -9.74 -10.73
C ASN A 109 2.70 -9.69 -11.88
N ARG A 110 2.99 -10.31 -13.02
CA ARG A 110 2.01 -10.42 -14.13
C ARG A 110 0.72 -11.14 -13.73
N LYS A 111 0.81 -12.19 -12.92
CA LYS A 111 -0.37 -12.90 -12.40
C LYS A 111 -1.21 -11.99 -11.48
N ILE A 112 -0.57 -11.24 -10.57
CA ILE A 112 -1.26 -10.30 -9.68
C ILE A 112 -1.94 -9.18 -10.47
N ILE A 113 -1.22 -8.56 -11.42
CA ILE A 113 -1.80 -7.54 -12.31
C ILE A 113 -2.94 -8.13 -13.15
N GLY A 114 -2.82 -9.38 -13.59
CA GLY A 114 -3.90 -10.11 -14.24
C GLY A 114 -5.14 -10.22 -13.36
N LEU A 115 -4.99 -10.57 -12.08
CA LEU A 115 -6.09 -10.61 -11.11
C LEU A 115 -6.71 -9.23 -10.88
N PHE A 116 -5.91 -8.17 -10.79
CA PHE A 116 -6.42 -6.80 -10.69
C PHE A 116 -7.23 -6.41 -11.94
N ARG A 117 -6.76 -6.80 -13.13
CA ARG A 117 -7.50 -6.57 -14.38
C ARG A 117 -8.75 -7.43 -14.50
N GLU A 118 -8.77 -8.64 -13.96
CA GLU A 118 -9.94 -9.52 -14.07
C GLU A 118 -11.02 -9.17 -13.04
N LYS A 119 -10.60 -8.92 -11.79
CA LYS A 119 -11.51 -8.73 -10.64
C LYS A 119 -11.72 -7.26 -10.26
N GLY A 120 -10.84 -6.38 -10.71
CA GLY A 120 -10.90 -4.94 -10.41
C GLY A 120 -11.88 -4.19 -11.30
N PHE A 121 -11.95 -2.88 -11.10
CA PHE A 121 -12.85 -1.99 -11.82
C PHE A 121 -12.48 -1.88 -13.32
N GLN A 122 -13.48 -2.00 -14.20
CA GLN A 122 -13.30 -2.05 -15.67
C GLN A 122 -13.65 -0.74 -16.41
N GLY A 123 -13.93 0.35 -15.71
CA GLY A 123 -14.27 1.64 -16.34
C GLY A 123 -13.04 2.50 -16.66
N GLY A 124 -13.21 3.49 -17.55
CA GLY A 124 -12.13 4.35 -18.09
C GLY A 124 -11.45 5.32 -17.11
N SER A 125 -11.63 5.14 -15.80
CA SER A 125 -11.07 6.00 -14.74
C SER A 125 -10.23 5.22 -13.71
N GLY A 126 -9.92 3.94 -13.98
CA GLY A 126 -9.23 3.04 -13.04
C GLY A 126 -7.71 3.21 -12.92
N GLN A 127 -7.07 3.96 -13.81
CA GLN A 127 -5.60 4.17 -13.80
C GLN A 127 -5.21 5.45 -13.07
N TYR A 128 -4.09 5.39 -12.34
CA TYR A 128 -3.50 6.55 -11.68
C TYR A 128 -2.23 6.98 -12.43
N ASN A 129 -2.30 8.14 -13.08
CA ASN A 129 -1.27 8.63 -14.00
C ASN A 129 0.14 8.76 -13.39
N ASN A 130 0.27 8.92 -12.06
CA ASN A 130 1.59 8.95 -11.41
C ASN A 130 2.34 7.60 -11.44
N TYR A 131 1.64 6.51 -11.77
CA TYR A 131 2.22 5.18 -11.95
C TYR A 131 1.99 4.65 -13.37
N ASP A 132 1.64 5.53 -14.31
CA ASP A 132 1.75 5.19 -15.73
C ASP A 132 3.25 5.11 -16.02
N GLY A 133 3.78 3.89 -15.94
CA GLY A 133 5.16 3.60 -16.28
C GLY A 133 5.30 3.86 -17.76
N GLY A 134 5.63 5.11 -18.11
CA GLY A 134 5.98 5.48 -19.47
C GLY A 134 7.01 4.48 -19.96
N GLU A 135 6.69 3.80 -21.05
CA GLU A 135 7.71 3.11 -21.83
C GLU A 135 8.68 4.20 -22.32
N SER A 136 9.87 4.22 -21.74
CA SER A 136 11.06 4.91 -22.26
C SER A 136 12.16 3.88 -22.44
#